data_AF-A0A1J3DA28-F1
#
_entry.id   AF-A0A1J3DA28-F1
#
_cell.length_a   1.000
_cell.length_b   1.000
_cell.length_c   1.000
_cell.angle_alpha   90.00
_cell.angle_beta   90.00
_cell.angle_gamma   90.00
#
_symmetry.space_group_name_H-M   'P 1'
#
loop_
_entity.id
_entity.type
_entity.pdbx_description
1 polymer ?
#
loop_
_entity_poly.entity_id
_entity_poly.type
_entity_poly.pdbx_seq_one_letter_code
_entity_poly.pdbx_strand_id
1 'polypeptide(L)'
;EKLIDCSYVQPYTINGAKVIFINQRPQSRAKVSSNVCFTCDRILQEPFHFCSLSCKVDYLVYQGDDLSSILYRIDESDFTFARLEGLRMDGHDQLGEISTMEDDTEDIMLISDQSEQGNNSNKK
;
A
#
# COMPACT_ATOMS: atom_id res chain seq x y z
N GLU A 1 12.80 9.14 0.19
CA GLU A 1 11.60 8.80 -0.61
C GLU A 1 10.33 9.11 0.16
N LYS A 2 9.24 9.47 -0.53
CA LYS A 2 7.90 9.62 0.05
C LYS A 2 7.00 8.59 -0.62
N LEU A 3 6.43 7.67 0.14
CA LEU A 3 5.57 6.60 -0.39
C LEU A 3 4.07 6.97 -0.32
N ILE A 4 3.72 7.81 0.65
CA ILE A 4 2.32 8.13 0.99
C ILE A 4 2.13 9.65 1.00
N ASP A 5 1.09 10.12 0.33
CA ASP A 5 0.64 11.50 0.40
C ASP A 5 0.06 11.83 1.78
N CYS A 6 0.89 12.53 2.55
CA CYS A 6 0.53 13.03 3.87
C CYS A 6 -0.13 14.42 3.85
N SER A 7 -0.49 14.94 2.67
CA SER A 7 -1.15 16.25 2.56
C SER A 7 -2.45 16.29 3.38
N TYR A 8 -2.66 17.42 4.05
CA TYR A 8 -3.79 17.69 4.95
C TYR A 8 -3.87 16.80 6.20
N VAL A 9 -2.88 15.94 6.45
CA VAL A 9 -2.71 15.20 7.71
C VAL A 9 -1.85 16.04 8.66
N GLN A 10 -2.34 16.29 9.86
CA GLN A 10 -1.64 17.12 10.83
C GLN A 10 -0.34 16.45 11.30
N PRO A 11 0.84 17.09 11.12
CA PRO A 11 2.09 16.61 11.69
C PRO A 11 2.22 17.06 13.16
N TYR A 12 2.74 16.17 13.99
CA TYR A 12 3.03 16.42 15.39
C TYR A 12 4.52 16.54 15.61
N THR A 13 4.94 17.37 16.57
CA THR A 13 6.32 17.41 17.01
C THR A 13 6.47 16.49 18.23
N ILE A 14 7.26 15.42 18.13
CA ILE A 14 7.62 14.53 19.25
C ILE A 14 9.14 14.45 19.32
N ASN A 15 9.71 14.70 20.50
CA ASN A 15 11.16 14.66 20.71
C ASN A 15 11.94 15.48 19.65
N GLY A 16 11.40 16.64 19.25
CA GLY A 16 11.98 17.51 18.23
C GLY A 16 11.76 17.09 16.77
N ALA A 17 11.21 15.90 16.52
CA ALA A 17 10.96 15.39 15.17
C ALA A 17 9.50 15.60 14.74
N LYS A 18 9.28 15.79 13.43
CA LYS A 18 7.94 15.79 12.82
C LYS A 18 7.50 14.37 12.54
N VAL A 19 6.37 13.97 13.11
CA VAL A 19 5.78 12.64 12.94
C VAL A 19 4.30 12.76 12.60
N ILE A 20 3.77 11.73 11.95
CA ILE A 20 2.34 11.58 11.68
C ILE A 20 1.88 10.27 12.30
N PHE A 21 0.66 10.25 12.85
CA PHE A 21 0.09 9.00 13.33
C PHE A 21 -0.50 8.21 12.19
N ILE A 22 -0.21 6.92 12.20
CA ILE A 22 -0.87 5.96 11.31
C ILE A 22 -2.32 5.79 11.79
N ASN A 23 -2.51 5.52 13.08
CA ASN A 23 -3.82 5.25 13.66
C ASN A 23 -4.38 6.46 14.44
N GLN A 24 -5.71 6.49 14.57
CA GLN A 24 -6.39 7.43 15.46
C GLN A 24 -5.87 7.29 16.91
N ARG A 25 -5.73 8.42 17.59
CA ARG A 25 -5.41 8.45 19.03
C ARG A 25 -6.68 8.69 19.85
N PRO A 26 -6.88 8.00 21.00
CA PRO A 26 -8.00 8.26 21.89
C PRO A 26 -8.07 9.75 22.30
N GLN A 27 -9.28 10.32 22.27
CA GLN A 27 -9.58 11.76 22.24
C GLN A 27 -8.88 12.58 23.35
N SER A 28 -8.41 13.78 23.00
CA SER A 28 -8.09 14.85 23.96
C SER A 28 -9.33 15.71 24.20
N ARG A 29 -9.53 16.12 25.46
CA ARG A 29 -10.65 16.97 25.94
C ARG A 29 -11.04 18.09 24.95
N ALA A 30 -12.35 18.31 24.83
CA ALA A 30 -12.93 19.33 23.97
C ALA A 30 -12.39 20.73 24.30
N LYS A 31 -11.89 21.42 23.26
CA LYS A 31 -11.70 22.87 23.20
C LYS A 31 -12.59 23.39 22.07
N VAL A 32 -13.02 24.63 22.17
CA VAL A 32 -13.77 25.28 21.08
C VAL A 32 -12.76 25.66 20.00
N SER A 33 -12.65 24.88 18.93
CA SER A 33 -11.95 25.26 17.70
C SER A 33 -12.87 25.00 16.50
N SER A 34 -12.74 25.82 15.46
CA SER A 34 -13.51 25.69 14.22
C SER A 34 -13.09 24.48 13.37
N ASN A 35 -11.81 24.08 13.41
CA ASN A 35 -11.30 23.00 12.56
C ASN A 35 -11.24 21.67 13.30
N VAL A 36 -11.97 20.70 12.77
CA VAL A 36 -12.07 19.35 13.30
C VAL A 36 -11.75 18.33 12.22
N CYS A 37 -11.24 17.18 12.64
CA CYS A 37 -10.95 16.07 11.76
C CYS A 37 -12.25 15.52 11.16
N PHE A 38 -12.29 15.31 9.85
CA PHE A 38 -13.49 14.84 9.14
C PHE A 38 -13.95 13.42 9.52
N THR A 39 -13.15 12.67 10.28
CA THR A 39 -13.44 11.27 10.65
C THR A 39 -13.76 11.09 12.13
N CYS A 40 -13.12 11.87 13.01
CA CYS A 40 -13.19 11.62 14.46
C CYS A 40 -13.44 12.88 15.31
N ASP A 41 -13.74 14.01 14.65
CA ASP A 41 -14.03 15.30 15.28
C ASP A 41 -12.93 15.81 16.21
N ARG A 42 -11.72 15.25 16.13
CA ARG A 42 -10.56 15.75 16.86
C ARG A 42 -10.21 17.13 16.34
N ILE A 43 -9.98 18.06 17.25
CA ILE A 43 -9.53 19.42 16.97
C ILE A 43 -8.19 19.42 16.24
N LEU A 44 -8.13 20.14 15.14
CA LEU A 44 -6.93 20.29 14.30
C LEU A 44 -6.48 21.74 14.21
N GLN A 45 -5.22 21.93 13.85
CA GLN A 45 -4.72 23.23 13.41
C GLN A 45 -5.14 23.46 11.96
N GLU A 46 -5.46 24.70 11.59
CA GLU A 46 -5.58 25.08 10.18
C GLU A 46 -4.21 24.90 9.49
N PRO A 47 -4.14 24.40 8.24
CA PRO A 47 -5.21 24.02 7.32
C PRO A 47 -5.44 22.49 7.24
N PHE A 48 -5.32 21.77 8.35
CA PHE A 48 -5.38 20.30 8.34
C PHE A 48 -6.81 19.76 8.49
N HIS A 49 -7.09 18.64 7.84
CA HIS A 49 -8.41 17.97 7.82
C HIS A 49 -8.38 16.59 8.49
N PHE A 50 -7.20 15.99 8.67
CA PHE A 50 -7.04 14.66 9.26
C PHE A 50 -6.02 14.66 10.41
N CYS A 51 -6.34 13.93 11.49
CA CYS A 51 -5.41 13.77 12.62
C CYS A 51 -4.40 12.61 12.46
N SER A 52 -4.69 11.69 11.54
CA SER A 52 -3.91 10.48 11.29
C SER A 52 -4.15 9.99 9.86
N LEU A 53 -3.29 9.10 9.37
CA LEU A 53 -3.45 8.47 8.07
C LEU A 53 -4.72 7.61 8.00
N SER A 54 -5.02 6.83 9.05
CA SER A 54 -6.25 6.04 9.14
C SER A 54 -7.49 6.91 8.95
N CYS A 55 -7.56 8.07 9.62
CA CYS A 55 -8.68 8.99 9.43
C CYS A 55 -8.81 9.47 7.96
N LYS A 56 -7.69 9.77 7.29
CA LYS A 56 -7.70 10.15 5.87
C LYS A 56 -8.20 8.99 4.99
N VAL A 57 -7.69 7.78 5.21
CA VAL A 57 -8.10 6.57 4.47
C VAL A 57 -9.58 6.29 4.69
N ASP A 58 -10.04 6.24 5.95
CA ASP A 58 -11.43 5.97 6.30
C ASP A 58 -12.39 6.98 5.66
N TYR A 59 -12.00 8.26 5.62
CA TYR A 59 -12.77 9.30 4.95
C TYR A 59 -12.87 9.06 3.45
N LEU A 60 -11.76 8.74 2.77
CA LEU A 60 -11.77 8.44 1.33
C LEU A 60 -12.60 7.19 1.01
N VAL A 61 -12.45 6.12 1.81
CA VAL A 61 -13.25 4.90 1.66
C VAL A 61 -14.74 5.21 1.83
N TYR A 62 -15.12 6.02 2.82
CA TYR A 62 -16.50 6.40 3.06
C TYR A 62 -17.08 7.22 1.89
N GLN A 63 -16.28 8.09 1.26
CA GLN A 63 -16.70 8.85 0.09
C GLN A 63 -16.71 8.03 -1.22
N GLY A 64 -16.15 6.81 -1.21
CA GLY A 64 -16.00 5.98 -2.39
C GLY A 64 -14.85 6.39 -3.31
N ASP A 65 -13.87 7.12 -2.78
CA ASP A 65 -12.67 7.55 -3.50
C ASP A 65 -11.65 6.41 -3.64
N ASP A 66 -10.85 6.46 -4.70
CA ASP A 66 -9.76 5.50 -4.92
C ASP A 66 -8.55 5.79 -4.00
N LEU A 67 -8.12 4.77 -3.27
CA LEU A 67 -6.96 4.83 -2.38
C LEU A 67 -5.62 4.89 -3.14
N SER A 68 -5.60 4.58 -4.44
CA SER A 68 -4.37 4.77 -5.24
C SER A 68 -3.90 6.22 -5.24
N SER A 69 -4.83 7.17 -5.05
CA SER A 69 -4.56 8.62 -5.01
C SER A 69 -3.66 9.07 -3.86
N ILE A 70 -3.56 8.28 -2.79
CA ILE A 70 -2.71 8.60 -1.64
C ILE A 70 -1.33 7.94 -1.71
N LEU A 71 -1.06 7.12 -2.73
CA LEU A 71 0.24 6.51 -2.94
C LEU A 71 1.01 7.33 -3.98
N TYR A 72 2.25 7.69 -3.66
CA TYR A 72 3.14 8.24 -4.68
C TYR A 72 3.57 7.09 -5.61
N ARG A 73 3.59 7.36 -6.92
CA ARG A 73 4.17 6.42 -7.88
C ARG A 73 5.65 6.29 -7.57
N ILE A 74 6.05 5.06 -7.28
CA ILE A 74 7.47 4.69 -7.15
C ILE A 74 7.84 4.13 -8.51
N ASP A 75 8.91 4.66 -9.10
CA ASP A 75 9.43 4.14 -10.36
C ASP A 75 10.51 3.08 -10.06
N GLU A 76 10.68 2.08 -10.93
CA GLU A 76 11.73 1.05 -10.80
C GLU A 76 13.12 1.68 -10.64
N SER A 77 13.32 2.87 -11.23
CA SER A 77 14.54 3.65 -11.09
C SER A 77 14.84 4.11 -9.64
N ASP A 78 13.83 4.32 -8.79
CA ASP A 78 14.03 4.71 -7.38
C ASP A 78 14.78 3.63 -6.59
N PHE A 79 14.54 2.34 -6.90
CA PHE A 79 15.22 1.23 -6.24
C PHE A 79 16.67 1.03 -6.72
N THR A 80 16.97 1.40 -7.98
CA THR A 80 18.32 1.25 -8.56
C THR A 80 19.33 2.20 -7.93
N PHE A 81 18.92 3.38 -7.48
CA PHE A 81 19.81 4.38 -6.90
C PHE A 81 20.13 4.08 -5.42
N ALA A 82 19.16 3.59 -4.65
CA ALA A 82 19.37 3.17 -3.27
C ALA A 82 20.37 1.99 -3.15
N ARG A 83 20.43 1.12 -4.17
CA ARG A 83 21.35 -0.03 -4.23
C ARG A 83 22.80 0.37 -4.55
N LEU A 84 23.02 1.45 -5.30
CA LEU A 84 24.34 1.80 -5.84
C LEU A 84 25.16 2.72 -4.91
N GLU A 85 24.53 3.58 -4.10
CA GLU A 85 25.26 4.47 -3.18
C GLU A 85 25.89 3.74 -1.97
N GLY A 86 25.44 2.52 -1.67
CA GLY A 86 25.95 1.71 -0.55
C GLY A 86 27.13 0.78 -0.87
N LEU A 87 27.52 0.66 -2.14
CA LEU A 87 28.59 -0.25 -2.57
C LEU A 87 29.62 0.50 -3.43
N ARG A 88 30.39 1.40 -2.82
CA ARG A 88 31.77 1.61 -3.28
C ARG A 88 32.57 0.36 -2.90
N MET A 89 32.47 -0.68 -3.72
CA MET A 89 33.49 -1.72 -3.73
C MET A 89 34.57 -1.24 -4.68
N ASP A 90 35.69 -0.78 -4.12
CA ASP A 90 36.92 -0.68 -4.89
C ASP A 90 37.16 -2.04 -5.56
N GLY A 91 37.44 -1.99 -6.86
CA GLY A 91 37.38 -3.14 -7.73
C GLY A 91 38.27 -4.31 -7.29
N HIS A 92 37.73 -5.51 -7.46
CA HIS A 92 38.53 -6.65 -7.88
C HIS A 92 37.65 -7.60 -8.70
N ASP A 93 37.98 -7.75 -9.98
CA ASP A 93 37.40 -8.74 -10.87
C ASP A 93 37.59 -10.16 -10.29
N GLN A 94 36.51 -10.88 -10.03
CA GLN A 94 36.58 -12.35 -10.13
C GLN A 94 35.22 -12.95 -10.49
N LEU A 95 35.27 -13.62 -11.63
CA LEU A 95 34.26 -14.40 -12.32
C LEU A 95 33.58 -15.43 -11.40
N GLY A 96 32.26 -15.52 -11.50
CA GLY A 96 31.45 -16.60 -10.93
C GLY A 96 30.20 -16.78 -11.78
N GLU A 97 30.31 -17.63 -12.80
CA GLU A 97 29.20 -18.06 -13.65
C GLU A 97 28.10 -18.71 -12.79
N ILE A 98 26.88 -18.18 -12.86
CA ILE A 98 25.68 -18.94 -12.52
C ILE A 98 24.96 -19.18 -13.85
N SER A 99 25.01 -20.44 -14.26
CA SER A 99 24.39 -20.98 -15.45
C SER A 99 22.88 -20.74 -15.47
N THR A 100 22.38 -20.39 -16.66
CA THR A 100 21.00 -20.39 -17.08
C THR A 100 20.34 -21.77 -16.87
N MET A 101 19.13 -21.79 -16.33
CA MET A 101 18.23 -22.95 -16.41
C MET A 101 17.04 -22.49 -17.27
N GLU A 102 17.13 -22.80 -18.56
CA GLU A 102 16.02 -22.69 -19.52
C GLU A 102 15.35 -24.08 -19.65
N ASP A 103 14.03 -24.04 -19.67
CA ASP A 103 13.06 -24.96 -20.31
C ASP A 103 12.70 -26.34 -19.70
N ASP A 104 11.50 -26.78 -20.09
CA ASP A 104 10.82 -28.08 -19.90
C ASP A 104 9.70 -28.10 -18.84
N THR A 105 8.63 -27.33 -19.08
CA THR A 105 7.28 -27.73 -18.64
C THR A 105 6.56 -28.48 -19.76
N GLU A 106 6.97 -29.72 -20.02
CA GLU A 106 6.15 -30.70 -20.73
C GLU A 106 5.21 -31.42 -19.75
N ASP A 107 4.00 -31.71 -20.21
CA ASP A 107 2.96 -32.58 -19.64
C ASP A 107 2.12 -32.09 -18.44
N ILE A 108 1.23 -31.10 -18.69
CA ILE A 108 -0.05 -31.03 -17.95
C ILE A 108 -1.05 -31.97 -18.62
N MET A 109 -1.26 -33.13 -18.01
CA MET A 109 -2.25 -34.13 -18.43
C MET A 109 -3.68 -33.60 -18.20
N LEU A 110 -4.36 -33.14 -19.26
CA LEU A 110 -5.77 -32.78 -19.21
C LEU A 110 -6.63 -34.07 -19.16
N ILE A 111 -7.03 -34.47 -17.96
CA ILE A 111 -8.04 -35.52 -17.79
C ILE A 111 -9.40 -34.91 -18.12
N SER A 112 -9.94 -35.27 -19.29
CA SER A 112 -11.31 -34.94 -19.69
C SER A 112 -12.25 -35.99 -19.09
N ASP A 113 -13.09 -35.61 -18.13
CA ASP A 113 -14.12 -36.50 -17.59
C ASP A 113 -15.30 -36.59 -18.58
N GLN A 114 -15.36 -37.69 -19.33
CA GLN A 114 -16.53 -38.08 -20.12
C GLN A 114 -17.38 -39.05 -19.31
N SER A 115 -18.57 -38.61 -18.91
CA SER A 115 -19.68 -39.52 -18.60
C SER A 115 -20.94 -39.13 -19.37
N GLU A 116 -21.08 -39.71 -20.56
CA GLU A 116 -22.37 -40.11 -21.13
C GLU A 116 -22.69 -41.51 -20.55
N GLN A 117 -23.91 -41.96 -20.24
CA GLN A 117 -25.25 -41.69 -20.73
C GLN A 117 -26.24 -42.35 -19.73
N GLY A 118 -27.46 -41.82 -19.63
CA GLY A 118 -28.52 -42.44 -18.83
C GLY A 118 -29.89 -41.87 -19.11
N ASN A 119 -30.34 -41.98 -20.36
CA ASN A 119 -31.75 -41.77 -20.73
C ASN A 119 -32.68 -42.62 -19.85
N ASN A 120 -33.80 -42.04 -19.40
CA ASN A 120 -35.10 -42.72 -19.45
C ASN A 120 -36.25 -41.71 -19.30
N SER A 121 -36.81 -41.33 -20.44
CA SER A 121 -38.16 -40.77 -20.57
C SER A 121 -39.19 -41.89 -20.46
N ASN A 122 -40.15 -41.75 -19.54
CA ASN A 122 -41.50 -42.33 -19.60
C ASN A 122 -42.35 -41.52 -18.59
N LYS A 123 -43.22 -40.58 -18.98
CA LYS A 123 -44.54 -40.73 -19.62
C LYS A 123 -45.56 -41.48 -18.76
N LYS A 124 -46.22 -40.78 -17.84
CA LYS A 124 -47.69 -40.54 -17.81
C LYS A 124 -48.08 -39.69 -16.60
#